data_AF-A0AAD7R336-F1
#
_entry.id   AF-A0AAD7R336-F1
#
_cell.length_a   1.000
_cell.length_b   1.000
_cell.length_c   1.000
_cell.angle_alpha   90.00
_cell.angle_beta   90.00
_cell.angle_gamma   90.00
#
_symmetry.space_group_name_H-M   'P 1'
#
loop_
_entity.id
_entity.type
_entity.pdbx_description
1 polymer ?
#
loop_
_entity_poly.entity_id
_entity_poly.type
_entity_poly.pdbx_seq_one_letter_code
_entity_poly.pdbx_strand_id
1 'polypeptide(L)'
;MQTVGLIHTLEQCPNRMQTVGLIHTLEQCPNRMQTVGLIHTLEQCPNRMQTVGLIHTLEQCPNRMQTVGLIHTLEQCLNRMQTVGPIHTLEQCLTGCRLWGSSTH
;
A
#
# COMPACT_ATOMS: atom_id res chain seq x y z
N MET A 1 -0.88 0.16 17.04
CA MET A 1 -1.81 -0.99 17.03
C MET A 1 -1.15 -2.16 16.33
N GLN A 2 -1.29 -3.36 16.89
CA GLN A 2 -0.87 -4.61 16.26
C GLN A 2 -2.11 -5.48 16.12
N THR A 3 -2.33 -6.03 14.93
CA THR A 3 -3.50 -6.87 14.64
C THR A 3 -3.07 -8.10 13.86
N VAL A 4 -3.58 -9.26 14.26
CA VAL A 4 -3.48 -10.49 13.47
C VAL A 4 -4.90 -10.92 13.14
N GLY A 5 -5.22 -11.03 11.85
CA GLY A 5 -6.55 -11.41 11.39
C GLY A 5 -7.11 -10.47 10.32
N LEU A 6 -8.43 -10.30 10.31
CA LEU A 6 -9.15 -9.57 9.27
C LEU A 6 -9.67 -8.23 9.80
N ILE A 7 -9.37 -7.17 9.07
CA ILE A 7 -9.90 -5.82 9.27
C ILE A 7 -10.85 -5.54 8.10
N HIS A 8 -12.14 -5.37 8.40
CA HIS A 8 -13.12 -5.01 7.37
C HIS A 8 -12.93 -3.55 6.95
N THR A 9 -13.14 -2.63 7.90
CA THR A 9 -12.97 -1.20 7.65
C THR A 9 -12.28 -0.58 8.85
N LEU A 10 -11.35 0.33 8.59
CA LEU A 10 -10.72 1.12 9.63
C LEU A 10 -10.59 2.57 9.17
N GLU A 11 -11.40 3.42 9.79
CA GLU A 11 -11.50 4.84 9.44
C GLU A 11 -10.52 5.72 10.22
N GLN A 12 -10.03 5.27 11.38
CA GLN A 12 -9.05 6.03 12.17
C GLN A 12 -7.92 5.12 12.65
N CYS A 13 -6.71 5.46 12.22
CA CYS A 13 -5.52 4.71 12.59
C CYS A 13 -4.68 5.45 13.66
N PRO A 14 -4.17 4.74 14.69
CA PRO A 14 -3.15 5.30 15.57
C PRO A 14 -1.87 5.55 14.78
N ASN A 15 -1.00 6.47 15.24
CA ASN A 15 0.25 6.85 14.56
C ASN A 15 1.13 5.73 13.98
N ARG A 16 1.08 4.52 14.56
CA ARG A 16 1.77 3.33 14.05
C ARG A 16 0.86 2.11 14.04
N MET A 17 0.89 1.37 12.94
CA MET A 17 0.13 0.14 12.75
C MET A 17 1.00 -0.98 12.21
N GLN A 18 0.77 -2.19 12.72
CA GLN A 18 1.28 -3.44 12.17
C GLN A 18 0.14 -4.43 12.03
N THR A 19 -0.03 -5.00 10.85
CA THR A 19 -1.11 -5.97 10.59
C THR A 19 -0.54 -7.21 9.91
N VAL A 20 -0.95 -8.38 10.38
CA VAL A 20 -0.72 -9.66 9.70
C VAL A 20 -2.07 -10.24 9.34
N GLY A 21 -2.42 -10.27 8.05
CA GLY A 21 -3.71 -10.76 7.57
C GLY A 21 -4.31 -9.91 6.46
N LEU A 22 -5.63 -9.74 6.49
CA LEU A 22 -6.38 -9.10 5.40
C LEU A 22 -7.00 -7.78 5.86
N ILE A 23 -6.83 -6.75 5.04
CA ILE A 23 -7.48 -5.45 5.19
C ILE A 23 -8.39 -5.24 3.98
N HIS A 24 -9.68 -5.06 4.19
CA HIS A 24 -10.60 -4.72 3.10
C HIS A 24 -10.46 -3.25 2.73
N THR A 25 -10.77 -2.34 3.66
CA THR A 25 -10.74 -0.90 3.39
C THR A 25 -10.02 -0.14 4.50
N LEU A 26 -9.22 0.83 4.09
CA LEU A 26 -8.48 1.70 4.98
C LEU A 26 -8.46 3.15 4.46
N GLU A 27 -9.14 4.05 5.16
CA GLU A 27 -9.44 5.40 4.66
C GLU A 27 -8.60 6.51 5.30
N GLN A 28 -8.10 6.34 6.54
CA GLN A 28 -7.16 7.29 7.16
C GLN A 28 -5.97 6.56 7.74
N CYS A 29 -4.88 6.55 6.99
CA CYS A 29 -3.72 5.81 7.39
C CYS A 29 -2.94 6.43 8.54
N PRO A 30 -2.22 5.58 9.31
CA PRO A 30 -1.31 6.02 10.36
C PRO A 30 -0.13 6.79 9.76
N ASN A 31 0.71 7.43 10.58
CA ASN A 31 1.99 7.95 10.08
C ASN A 31 2.92 6.84 9.56
N ARG A 32 2.83 5.62 10.12
CA ARG A 32 3.62 4.46 9.70
C ARG A 32 2.79 3.18 9.71
N MET A 33 2.77 2.47 8.59
CA MET A 33 2.10 1.19 8.43
C MET A 33 3.08 0.09 8.01
N GLN A 34 2.91 -1.08 8.60
CA GLN A 34 3.51 -2.32 8.13
C GLN A 34 2.43 -3.40 8.00
N THR A 35 2.32 -4.01 6.83
CA THR A 35 1.32 -5.05 6.57
C THR A 35 1.99 -6.29 5.96
N VAL A 36 1.66 -7.46 6.48
CA VAL A 36 1.98 -8.74 5.86
C VAL A 36 0.66 -9.42 5.51
N GLY A 37 0.35 -9.52 4.22
CA GLY A 37 -0.90 -10.11 3.74
C GLY A 37 -1.54 -9.31 2.60
N LEU A 38 -2.86 -9.19 2.62
CA LEU A 38 -3.63 -8.63 1.50
C LEU A 38 -4.34 -7.33 1.91
N ILE A 39 -4.25 -6.32 1.05
CA ILE A 39 -5.00 -5.07 1.16
C ILE A 39 -5.90 -4.95 -0.08
N HIS A 40 -7.22 -4.84 0.10
CA HIS A 40 -8.11 -4.61 -1.04
C HIS A 40 -8.07 -3.15 -1.49
N THR A 41 -8.43 -2.23 -0.60
CA THR A 41 -8.54 -0.81 -0.92
C THR A 41 -7.83 0.04 0.12
N LEU A 42 -7.14 1.06 -0.36
CA LEU A 42 -6.33 1.97 0.42
C LEU A 42 -6.40 3.37 -0.19
N GLU A 43 -7.20 4.23 0.44
CA GLU A 43 -7.59 5.52 -0.15
C GLU A 43 -6.63 6.66 0.25
N GLN A 44 -6.29 6.77 1.54
CA GLN A 44 -5.28 7.74 2.03
C GLN A 44 -4.12 7.01 2.66
N CYS A 45 -2.94 7.15 2.08
CA CYS A 45 -1.76 6.44 2.56
C CYS A 45 -1.01 7.09 3.72
N PRO A 46 -0.27 6.27 4.49
CA PRO A 46 0.58 6.76 5.57
C PRO A 46 1.75 7.56 4.99
N ASN A 47 2.44 8.32 5.83
CA ASN A 47 3.73 8.91 5.44
C ASN A 47 4.77 7.83 5.04
N ARG A 48 4.73 6.67 5.71
CA ARG A 48 5.59 5.52 5.41
C ARG A 48 4.79 4.22 5.43
N MET A 49 4.84 3.48 4.32
CA MET A 49 4.22 2.15 4.20
C MET A 49 5.26 1.10 3.85
N GLN A 50 5.14 -0.06 4.48
CA GLN A 50 5.80 -1.29 4.03
C GLN A 50 4.77 -2.41 3.94
N THR A 51 4.66 -3.04 2.78
CA THR A 51 3.72 -4.14 2.56
C THR A 51 4.47 -5.34 1.99
N VAL A 52 4.20 -6.52 2.54
CA VAL A 52 4.61 -7.80 1.97
C VAL A 52 3.34 -8.57 1.62
N GLY A 53 3.07 -8.75 0.34
CA GLY A 53 1.86 -9.43 -0.15
C GLY A 53 1.19 -8.69 -1.31
N LEU A 54 -0.14 -8.64 -1.32
CA LEU A 54 -0.93 -8.15 -2.45
C LEU A 54 -1.69 -6.87 -2.08
N ILE A 55 -1.69 -5.90 -2.99
CA ILE A 55 -2.52 -4.69 -2.93
C ILE A 55 -3.41 -4.68 -4.17
N HIS A 56 -4.75 -4.67 -3.99
CA HIS A 56 -5.65 -4.58 -5.14
C HIS A 56 -5.71 -3.15 -5.67
N THR A 57 -6.08 -2.20 -4.81
CA THR A 57 -6.27 -0.80 -5.20
C THR A 57 -5.55 0.10 -4.21
N LEU A 58 -4.84 1.07 -4.78
CA LEU A 58 -4.08 2.07 -4.06
C LEU A 58 -4.29 3.43 -4.74
N GLU A 59 -5.10 4.27 -4.12
CA GLU A 59 -5.51 5.55 -4.73
C GLU A 59 -4.45 6.64 -4.54
N GLN A 60 -4.01 6.85 -3.30
CA GLN A 60 -2.96 7.81 -2.96
C GLN A 60 -1.76 7.09 -2.36
N CYS A 61 -0.56 7.32 -2.88
CA CYS A 61 0.65 6.73 -2.28
C CYS A 61 1.23 7.51 -1.11
N PRO A 62 1.97 6.81 -0.21
CA PRO A 62 2.83 7.41 0.78
C PRO A 62 3.90 8.32 0.19
N ASN A 63 4.44 9.19 1.04
CA ASN A 63 5.74 9.82 0.80
C ASN A 63 6.87 8.79 0.59
N ARG A 64 6.83 7.67 1.32
CA ARG A 64 7.73 6.52 1.12
C ARG A 64 6.98 5.20 1.19
N MET A 65 6.99 4.46 0.08
CA MET A 65 6.37 3.15 -0.03
C MET A 65 7.41 2.09 -0.39
N GLN A 66 7.34 0.96 0.30
CA GLN A 66 8.03 -0.26 -0.09
C GLN A 66 7.02 -1.40 -0.15
N THR A 67 6.86 -2.01 -1.31
CA THR A 67 6.00 -3.17 -1.50
C THR A 67 6.82 -4.31 -2.03
N VAL A 68 6.69 -5.49 -1.41
CA VAL A 68 7.22 -6.74 -1.94
C VAL A 68 6.03 -7.63 -2.24
N GLY A 69 5.77 -7.86 -3.52
CA GLY A 69 4.61 -8.58 -4.00
C GLY A 69 3.92 -7.84 -5.15
N LEU A 70 2.60 -7.96 -5.23
CA LEU A 70 1.84 -7.56 -6.41
C LEU A 70 0.92 -6.37 -6.12
N ILE A 71 0.87 -5.42 -7.04
CA ILE A 71 -0.10 -4.31 -7.03
C ILE A 71 -0.99 -4.43 -8.27
N HIS A 72 -2.30 -4.54 -8.11
CA HIS A 72 -3.20 -4.55 -9.27
C HIS A 72 -3.35 -3.13 -9.83
N THR A 73 -3.84 -2.21 -9.01
CA THR A 73 -4.17 -0.86 -9.46
C THR A 73 -3.49 0.17 -8.56
N LEU A 74 -2.85 1.12 -9.22
CA LEU A 74 -2.15 2.22 -8.60
C LEU A 74 -2.56 3.52 -9.30
N GLU A 75 -3.36 4.34 -8.63
CA GLU A 75 -3.90 5.56 -9.25
C GLU A 75 -2.88 6.71 -9.18
N GLN A 76 -2.41 7.07 -7.98
CA GLN A 76 -1.47 8.19 -7.82
C GLN A 76 -0.25 7.85 -6.95
N CYS A 77 0.94 8.09 -7.51
CA CYS A 77 2.21 8.08 -6.78
C CYS A 77 2.87 9.46 -6.72
N LEU A 78 3.07 9.98 -5.50
CA LEU A 78 3.61 11.32 -5.26
C LEU A 78 5.15 11.40 -5.21
N ASN A 79 5.84 10.42 -4.59
CA ASN A 79 7.23 10.64 -4.17
C ASN A 79 8.22 9.47 -4.35
N ARG A 80 8.30 8.55 -3.40
CA ARG A 80 9.32 7.48 -3.42
C ARG A 80 8.66 6.13 -3.22
N MET A 81 8.43 5.46 -4.33
CA MET A 81 7.94 4.11 -4.35
C MET A 81 9.06 3.14 -4.73
N GLN A 82 9.14 2.04 -3.99
CA GLN A 82 9.92 0.88 -4.37
C GLN A 82 8.99 -0.32 -4.35
N THR A 83 8.72 -0.89 -5.52
CA THR A 83 7.91 -2.10 -5.63
C THR A 83 8.77 -3.20 -6.20
N VAL A 84 8.88 -4.31 -5.47
CA VAL A 84 9.51 -5.54 -5.92
C VAL A 84 8.41 -6.51 -6.31
N GLY A 85 8.13 -6.61 -7.61
CA GLY A 85 7.04 -7.38 -8.18
C GLY A 85 6.23 -6.58 -9.22
N PRO A 86 5.24 -7.24 -9.86
CA PRO A 86 4.49 -6.63 -10.95
C PRO A 86 3.46 -5.60 -10.45
N ILE A 87 3.26 -4.58 -11.28
CA ILE A 87 2.12 -3.65 -11.18
C ILE A 87 1.31 -3.81 -12.46
N HIS A 88 0.02 -4.15 -12.36
CA HIS A 88 -0.82 -4.36 -13.55
C HIS A 88 -1.30 -3.04 -14.16
N THR A 89 -1.75 -2.11 -13.32
CA THR A 89 -2.32 -0.82 -13.76
C THR A 89 -1.67 0.30 -12.95
N LEU A 90 -1.07 1.26 -13.66
CA LEU A 90 -0.51 2.48 -13.09
C LEU A 90 -1.09 3.67 -13.87
N GLU A 91 -1.90 4.48 -13.21
CA GLU A 91 -2.52 5.65 -13.88
C GLU A 91 -1.60 6.88 -13.86
N GLN A 92 -1.07 7.25 -12.69
CA GLN A 92 -0.23 8.44 -12.54
C GLN A 92 0.93 8.21 -11.56
N CYS A 93 2.17 8.37 -12.05
CA CYS A 93 3.35 8.53 -11.19
C CYS A 93 4.00 9.89 -11.46
N LEU A 94 4.00 10.75 -10.44
CA LEU A 94 4.52 12.12 -10.56
C LEU A 94 6.05 12.15 -10.47
N THR A 95 6.64 11.41 -9.51
CA THR A 95 8.09 11.42 -9.29
C THR A 95 8.56 10.16 -8.55
N GLY A 96 9.75 9.64 -8.87
CA GLY A 96 10.51 8.71 -8.01
C GLY A 96 10.00 7.28 -7.83
N CYS A 97 9.13 6.77 -8.72
CA CYS A 97 8.79 5.34 -8.78
C CYS A 97 10.00 4.51 -9.24
N ARG A 98 10.48 3.60 -8.41
CA ARG A 98 11.44 2.55 -8.79
C ARG A 98 10.75 1.20 -8.74
N LEU A 99 10.45 0.65 -9.91
CA LEU A 99 9.87 -0.68 -10.05
C LEU A 99 10.99 -1.68 -10.31
N TRP A 100 11.01 -2.75 -9.54
CA TRP A 100 11.97 -3.85 -9.64
C TRP A 100 11.19 -5.14 -9.86
N GLY A 101 10.99 -5.50 -11.12
CA GLY A 101 10.12 -6.60 -11.52
C GLY A 101 9.33 -6.20 -12.76
N SER A 102 9.10 -7.15 -13.66
CA SER A 102 8.50 -6.93 -14.98
C SER A 102 7.15 -6.22 -14.86
N SER A 103 7.09 -4.96 -15.29
CA SER A 103 5.81 -4.28 -15.56
C SER A 103 5.27 -4.82 -16.88
N THR A 104 4.17 -5.56 -16.84
CA THR A 104 3.41 -5.88 -18.05
C THR A 104 2.45 -4.73 -18.32
N HIS A 105 2.76 -3.94 -19.34
CA HIS A 105 1.83 -3.03 -20.01
C HIS A 105 0.68 -3.81 -20.66
#